data_AF-A0AAU4TJX7-F1
#
_entry.id   AF-A0AAU4TJX7-F1
#
_cell.length_a   1.000
_cell.length_b   1.000
_cell.length_c   1.000
_cell.angle_alpha   90.00
_cell.angle_beta   90.00
_cell.angle_gamma   90.00
#
_symmetry.space_group_name_H-M   'P 1'
#
loop_
_entity.id
_entity.type
_entity.pdbx_description
1 polymer ?
#
loop_
_entity_poly.entity_id
_entity_poly.type
_entity_poly.pdbx_seq_one_letter_code
_entity_poly.pdbx_strand_id
1 'polypeptide(L)'
;MLLALYEIRNNRGVGHAGGDIDPNLMDATAVLYMSKWLMGELVRVFHDLTVEQASSLVESLVEREVPQVWAEGSRKRVLSPGLTWKQKTLLLLLSENGPVRESDLVKWLEHPNVARFRRDVLRPAHKESLIDYEEDRLTVRLLPPGVLQAEDLVRPV
;
A
#
# COMPACT_ATOMS: atom_id res chain seq x y z
N MET A 1 14.10 20.26 1.36
CA MET A 1 13.91 18.80 1.30
C MET A 1 15.22 18.04 1.06
N LEU A 2 15.99 18.36 0.00
CA LEU A 2 17.28 17.73 -0.29
C LEU A 2 18.28 17.72 0.87
N LEU A 3 18.47 18.86 1.56
CA LEU A 3 19.39 18.92 2.70
C LEU A 3 18.99 17.95 3.82
N ALA A 4 17.72 17.96 4.24
CA ALA A 4 17.19 17.06 5.26
C ALA A 4 17.29 15.57 4.85
N LEU A 5 17.03 15.26 3.58
CA LEU A 5 17.20 13.91 3.04
C LEU A 5 18.66 13.45 3.15
N TYR A 6 19.60 14.30 2.75
CA TYR A 6 21.02 13.98 2.81
C TYR A 6 21.51 13.83 4.24
N GLU A 7 21.02 14.63 5.18
CA GLU A 7 21.33 14.47 6.60
C GLU A 7 20.95 13.06 7.09
N ILE A 8 19.67 12.67 6.94
CA ILE A 8 19.20 11.36 7.42
C ILE A 8 19.89 10.20 6.67
N ARG A 9 20.11 10.33 5.35
CA ARG A 9 20.75 9.29 4.53
C ARG A 9 22.23 9.11 4.87
N ASN A 10 22.98 10.21 5.03
CA ASN A 10 24.43 10.17 5.21
C ASN A 10 24.81 9.89 6.66
N ASN A 11 24.00 10.35 7.61
CA ASN A 11 24.29 10.30 9.03
C ASN A 11 23.32 9.31 9.73
N ARG A 12 23.49 8.00 9.47
CA ARG A 12 22.62 6.96 10.06
C ARG A 12 22.56 7.06 11.59
N GLY A 13 21.35 7.09 12.15
CA GLY A 13 21.13 7.19 13.60
C GLY A 13 21.42 8.56 14.22
N VAL A 14 21.76 9.58 13.41
CA VAL A 14 22.04 10.93 13.92
C VAL A 14 20.75 11.67 14.22
N GLY A 15 20.69 12.30 15.41
CA GLY A 15 19.49 12.92 15.96
C GLY A 15 18.76 12.05 16.98
N HIS A 16 19.07 10.74 17.04
CA HIS A 16 18.49 9.78 17.98
C HIS A 16 19.50 9.47 19.10
N ALA A 17 19.65 10.39 20.04
CA ALA A 17 20.51 10.18 21.21
C ALA A 17 19.74 9.42 22.31
N GLY A 18 20.07 8.14 22.49
CA GLY A 18 19.48 7.28 23.52
C GLY A 18 18.09 6.73 23.14
N GLY A 19 17.79 5.52 23.64
CA GLY A 19 16.53 4.82 23.42
C GLY A 19 16.73 3.34 23.09
N ASP A 20 15.78 2.50 23.51
CA ASP A 20 15.80 1.05 23.26
C ASP A 20 15.18 0.64 21.91
N ILE A 21 14.76 1.63 21.11
CA ILE A 21 14.03 1.43 19.84
C ILE A 21 14.95 1.81 18.68
N ASP A 22 15.13 0.89 17.73
CA ASP A 22 15.90 1.14 16.51
C ASP A 22 15.18 2.16 15.59
N PRO A 23 15.78 3.32 15.30
CA PRO A 23 15.17 4.34 14.45
C PRO A 23 15.20 4.01 12.95
N ASN A 24 15.91 2.95 12.51
CA ASN A 24 16.14 2.65 11.09
C ASN A 24 14.86 2.63 10.24
N LEU A 25 13.78 2.04 10.74
CA LEU A 25 12.51 2.00 10.01
C LEU A 25 11.92 3.39 9.82
N MET A 26 11.96 4.23 10.85
CA MET A 26 11.47 5.62 10.79
C MET A 26 12.32 6.46 9.83
N ASP A 27 13.65 6.37 9.94
CA ASP A 27 14.58 7.10 9.08
C ASP A 27 14.45 6.68 7.60
N ALA A 28 14.37 5.37 7.33
CA ALA A 28 14.17 4.84 5.98
C ALA A 28 12.84 5.30 5.37
N THR A 29 11.76 5.30 6.18
CA THR A 29 10.45 5.80 5.77
C THR A 29 10.52 7.28 5.41
N ALA A 30 11.15 8.10 6.25
CA ALA A 30 11.34 9.53 5.97
C ALA A 30 12.11 9.76 4.66
N VAL A 31 13.22 9.05 4.45
CA VAL A 31 14.03 9.13 3.22
C VAL A 31 13.22 8.76 1.97
N LEU A 32 12.43 7.68 2.03
CA LEU A 32 11.57 7.28 0.92
C LEU A 32 10.55 8.38 0.56
N TYR A 33 9.82 8.90 1.54
CA TYR A 33 8.79 9.92 1.27
C TYR A 33 9.38 11.28 0.87
N MET A 34 10.54 11.66 1.41
CA MET A 34 11.28 12.85 0.93
C MET A 34 11.73 12.68 -0.53
N SER A 35 12.13 11.47 -0.93
CA SER A 35 12.52 11.17 -2.32
C SER A 35 11.31 11.25 -3.26
N LYS A 36 10.18 10.66 -2.87
CA LYS A 36 8.92 10.76 -3.63
C LYS A 36 8.47 12.21 -3.80
N TRP A 37 8.56 13.01 -2.74
CA TRP A 37 8.26 14.43 -2.79
C TRP A 37 9.16 15.16 -3.79
N LEU A 38 10.48 14.91 -3.76
CA LEU A 38 11.42 15.52 -4.71
C LEU A 38 11.09 15.17 -6.16
N MET A 39 10.75 13.90 -6.43
CA MET A 39 10.34 13.48 -7.77
C MET A 39 9.03 14.16 -8.20
N GLY A 40 8.04 14.26 -7.31
CA GLY A 40 6.80 14.99 -7.57
C GLY A 40 7.05 16.48 -7.87
N GLU A 41 7.99 17.10 -7.17
CA GLU A 41 8.36 18.50 -7.40
C GLU A 41 9.07 18.70 -8.75
N LEU A 42 9.90 17.75 -9.17
CA LEU A 42 10.49 17.76 -10.51
C LEU A 42 9.42 17.67 -11.60
N VAL A 43 8.44 16.78 -11.44
CA VAL A 43 7.30 16.70 -12.36
C VAL A 43 6.54 18.03 -12.35
N ARG A 44 6.21 18.57 -11.18
CA ARG A 44 5.44 19.83 -11.05
C ARG A 44 6.12 21.02 -11.73
N VAL A 45 7.45 21.11 -11.69
CA VAL A 45 8.20 22.26 -12.23
C VAL A 45 8.63 22.06 -13.69
N PHE A 46 8.91 20.82 -14.10
CA PHE A 46 9.55 20.53 -15.38
C PHE A 46 8.74 19.63 -16.33
N HIS A 47 7.45 19.39 -16.07
CA HIS A 47 6.63 18.60 -17.00
C HIS A 47 6.43 19.30 -18.35
N ASP A 48 6.44 18.53 -19.43
CA ASP A 48 5.93 18.90 -20.77
C ASP A 48 4.60 18.17 -21.07
N LEU A 49 3.89 17.82 -19.99
CA LEU A 49 2.59 17.14 -20.02
C LEU A 49 1.45 18.15 -19.86
N THR A 50 0.22 17.72 -20.17
CA THR A 50 -0.97 18.45 -19.71
C THR A 50 -1.04 18.49 -18.18
N VAL A 51 -1.78 19.45 -17.63
CA VAL A 51 -1.96 19.58 -16.17
C VAL A 51 -2.54 18.30 -15.59
N GLU A 52 -3.55 17.72 -16.25
CA GLU A 52 -4.20 16.48 -15.82
C GLU A 52 -3.21 15.30 -15.79
N GLN A 53 -2.36 15.17 -16.81
CA GLN A 53 -1.35 14.12 -16.87
C GLN A 53 -0.25 14.31 -15.82
N ALA A 54 0.21 15.55 -15.61
CA ALA A 54 1.20 15.86 -14.59
C ALA A 54 0.67 15.57 -13.18
N SER A 55 -0.59 15.94 -12.91
CA SER A 55 -1.28 15.62 -11.65
C SER A 55 -1.38 14.12 -11.41
N SER A 56 -1.82 13.34 -12.41
CA SER A 56 -1.90 11.89 -12.30
C SER A 56 -0.53 11.24 -12.07
N LEU A 57 0.54 11.76 -12.70
CA LEU A 57 1.90 11.27 -12.46
C LEU A 57 2.37 11.58 -11.03
N VAL A 58 2.12 12.78 -10.52
CA VAL A 58 2.45 13.13 -9.12
C VAL A 58 1.67 12.24 -8.14
N GLU A 59 0.39 11.99 -8.40
CA GLU A 59 -0.44 11.07 -7.61
C GLU A 59 0.18 9.66 -7.56
N SER A 60 0.58 9.11 -8.71
CA SER A 60 1.24 7.79 -8.77
C SER A 60 2.57 7.72 -8.01
N LEU A 61 3.33 8.82 -7.94
CA LEU A 61 4.61 8.86 -7.22
C LEU A 61 4.41 8.81 -5.70
N VAL A 62 3.35 9.44 -5.20
CA VAL A 62 3.03 9.45 -3.77
C VAL A 62 2.23 8.23 -3.33
N GLU A 63 1.61 7.51 -4.27
CA GLU A 63 0.90 6.27 -4.00
C GLU A 63 1.79 5.20 -3.37
N ARG A 64 1.17 4.36 -2.55
CA ARG A 64 1.83 3.23 -1.89
C ARG A 64 2.03 2.11 -2.91
N GLU A 65 3.29 1.74 -3.16
CA GLU A 65 3.61 0.60 -4.02
C GLU A 65 3.58 -0.71 -3.23
N VAL A 66 2.91 -1.71 -3.78
CA VAL A 66 2.93 -3.10 -3.29
C VAL A 66 3.52 -3.94 -4.41
N PRO A 67 4.82 -4.31 -4.38
CA PRO A 67 5.52 -4.97 -5.49
C PRO A 67 4.84 -6.25 -6.02
N GLN A 68 4.12 -6.95 -5.15
CA GLN A 68 3.37 -8.16 -5.45
C GLN A 68 2.03 -7.89 -6.15
N VAL A 69 1.64 -6.63 -6.33
CA VAL A 69 0.39 -6.22 -6.99
C VAL A 69 0.74 -5.46 -8.26
N TRP A 70 0.33 -6.02 -9.40
CA TRP A 70 0.31 -5.31 -10.67
C TRP A 70 -1.01 -4.56 -10.80
N ALA A 71 -0.96 -3.32 -11.29
CA ALA A 71 -2.13 -2.49 -11.56
C ALA A 71 -2.02 -1.81 -12.92
N GLU A 72 -3.11 -1.81 -13.69
CA GLU A 72 -3.24 -1.06 -14.95
C GLU A 72 -4.71 -0.63 -15.14
N GLY A 73 -4.95 0.68 -15.06
CA GLY A 73 -6.31 1.22 -15.05
C GLY A 73 -7.14 0.63 -13.91
N SER A 74 -8.30 0.02 -14.25
CA SER A 74 -9.19 -0.62 -13.26
C SER A 74 -8.84 -2.08 -12.95
N ARG A 75 -7.75 -2.61 -13.50
CA ARG A 75 -7.34 -4.00 -13.34
C ARG A 75 -6.21 -4.08 -12.32
N LYS A 76 -6.33 -5.04 -11.39
CA LYS A 76 -5.26 -5.42 -10.50
C LYS A 76 -5.07 -6.93 -10.50
N ARG A 77 -3.84 -7.40 -10.30
CA ARG A 77 -3.51 -8.81 -10.12
C ARG A 77 -2.44 -8.98 -9.05
N VAL A 78 -2.58 -10.01 -8.23
CA VAL A 78 -1.52 -10.44 -7.30
C VAL A 78 -0.57 -11.37 -8.05
N LEU A 79 0.70 -11.01 -8.12
CA LEU A 79 1.74 -11.70 -8.90
C LEU A 79 2.34 -12.93 -8.18
N SER A 80 1.94 -13.18 -6.93
CA SER A 80 2.42 -14.30 -6.11
C SER A 80 1.36 -15.43 -6.07
N PRO A 81 1.46 -16.47 -6.93
CA PRO A 81 0.39 -17.44 -7.10
C PRO A 81 0.12 -18.30 -5.86
N GLY A 82 1.15 -18.58 -5.05
CA GLY A 82 1.08 -19.44 -3.86
C GLY A 82 0.36 -18.84 -2.64
N LEU A 83 -0.08 -17.58 -2.72
CA LEU A 83 -0.78 -16.92 -1.62
C LEU A 83 -2.23 -17.41 -1.48
N THR A 84 -2.69 -17.53 -0.24
CA THR A 84 -4.10 -17.80 0.08
C THR A 84 -5.00 -16.63 -0.36
N TRP A 85 -6.30 -16.89 -0.50
CA TRP A 85 -7.27 -15.83 -0.82
C TRP A 85 -7.26 -14.69 0.19
N LYS A 86 -7.09 -14.99 1.48
CA LYS A 86 -6.95 -13.99 2.55
C LYS A 86 -5.72 -13.11 2.31
N GLN A 87 -4.55 -13.72 2.10
CA GLN A 87 -3.31 -12.99 1.84
C GLN A 87 -3.39 -12.13 0.57
N LYS A 88 -3.95 -12.67 -0.53
CA LYS A 88 -4.17 -11.89 -1.76
C LYS A 88 -5.11 -10.70 -1.54
N THR A 89 -6.17 -10.89 -0.75
CA THR A 89 -7.11 -9.82 -0.38
C THR A 89 -6.41 -8.71 0.39
N LEU A 90 -5.60 -9.07 1.39
CA LEU A 90 -4.84 -8.10 2.18
C LEU A 90 -3.85 -7.31 1.32
N LEU A 91 -3.16 -7.95 0.36
CA LEU A 91 -2.25 -7.24 -0.56
C LEU A 91 -2.98 -6.27 -1.48
N LEU A 92 -4.13 -6.67 -2.02
CA LEU A 92 -4.93 -5.78 -2.86
C LEU A 92 -5.43 -4.57 -2.07
N LEU A 93 -5.92 -4.80 -0.86
CA LEU A 93 -6.34 -3.73 0.05
C LEU A 93 -5.17 -2.83 0.49
N LEU A 94 -3.97 -3.38 0.64
CA LEU A 94 -2.76 -2.63 0.96
C LEU A 94 -2.35 -1.66 -0.17
N SER A 95 -2.69 -2.01 -1.41
CA SER A 95 -2.45 -1.18 -2.59
C SER A 95 -3.48 -0.06 -2.79
N GLU A 96 -4.38 0.15 -1.82
CA GLU A 96 -5.49 1.10 -1.89
C GLU A 96 -5.45 2.04 -0.67
N ASN A 97 -5.78 3.31 -0.88
CA ASN A 97 -5.75 4.33 0.18
C ASN A 97 -7.09 4.48 0.93
N GLY A 98 -8.07 3.61 0.67
CA GLY A 98 -9.42 3.74 1.23
C GLY A 98 -10.27 2.48 1.13
N PRO A 99 -11.58 2.58 1.43
CA PRO A 99 -12.52 1.47 1.30
C PRO A 99 -12.63 1.00 -0.15
N VAL A 100 -12.59 -0.31 -0.35
CA VAL A 100 -12.70 -0.97 -1.65
C VAL A 100 -14.03 -1.71 -1.73
N ARG A 101 -14.68 -1.68 -2.90
CA ARG A 101 -15.91 -2.46 -3.09
C ARG A 101 -15.59 -3.94 -3.16
N GLU A 102 -16.44 -4.76 -2.56
CA GLU A 102 -16.33 -6.22 -2.66
C GLU A 102 -16.29 -6.69 -4.13
N SER A 103 -17.10 -6.08 -5.00
CA SER A 103 -17.15 -6.41 -6.42
C SER A 103 -15.80 -6.25 -7.10
N ASP A 104 -15.03 -5.23 -6.71
CA ASP A 104 -13.71 -4.96 -7.28
C ASP A 104 -12.70 -5.99 -6.79
N LEU A 105 -12.72 -6.33 -5.49
CA LEU A 105 -11.90 -7.40 -4.93
C LEU A 105 -12.16 -8.75 -5.62
N VAL A 106 -13.43 -9.14 -5.77
CA VAL A 106 -13.80 -10.39 -6.44
C VAL A 106 -13.31 -10.40 -7.88
N LYS A 107 -13.46 -9.29 -8.60
CA LYS A 107 -13.00 -9.14 -9.98
C LYS A 107 -11.48 -9.25 -10.10
N TRP A 108 -10.72 -8.57 -9.24
CA TRP A 108 -9.25 -8.61 -9.25
C TRP A 108 -8.68 -9.96 -8.82
N LEU A 109 -9.37 -10.65 -7.90
CA LEU A 109 -9.00 -11.99 -7.44
C LEU A 109 -9.44 -13.10 -8.42
N GLU A 110 -10.34 -12.79 -9.35
CA GLU A 110 -11.03 -13.80 -10.18
C GLU A 110 -11.65 -14.90 -9.30
N HIS A 111 -12.19 -14.53 -8.13
CA HIS A 111 -12.69 -15.49 -7.15
C HIS A 111 -13.98 -16.15 -7.69
N PRO A 112 -14.09 -17.49 -7.71
CA PRO A 112 -15.16 -18.18 -8.43
C PRO A 112 -16.54 -18.05 -7.79
N ASN A 113 -16.61 -17.63 -6.52
CA ASN A 113 -17.88 -17.54 -5.79
C ASN A 113 -17.85 -16.45 -4.71
N VAL A 114 -18.75 -15.46 -4.83
CA VAL A 114 -18.84 -14.31 -3.92
C VAL A 114 -19.27 -14.73 -2.50
N ALA A 115 -20.29 -15.58 -2.37
CA ALA A 115 -20.77 -16.04 -1.06
C ALA A 115 -19.69 -16.81 -0.31
N ARG A 116 -18.90 -17.62 -1.02
CA ARG A 116 -17.74 -18.32 -0.47
C ARG A 116 -16.64 -17.34 -0.07
N PHE A 117 -16.37 -16.32 -0.88
CA PHE A 117 -15.41 -15.28 -0.55
C PHE A 117 -15.77 -14.55 0.75
N ARG A 118 -17.04 -14.16 0.92
CA ARG A 118 -17.53 -13.56 2.17
C ARG A 118 -17.33 -14.48 3.37
N ARG A 119 -17.76 -15.75 3.24
CA ARG A 119 -17.74 -16.73 4.32
C ARG A 119 -16.32 -17.13 4.73
N ASP A 120 -15.45 -17.39 3.76
CA ASP A 120 -14.13 -17.99 3.98
C ASP A 120 -13.03 -16.93 4.14
N VAL A 121 -13.24 -15.70 3.67
CA VAL A 121 -12.21 -14.64 3.65
C VAL A 121 -12.65 -13.39 4.40
N LEU A 122 -13.73 -12.73 3.96
CA LEU A 122 -14.07 -11.41 4.51
C LEU A 122 -14.55 -11.46 5.95
N ARG A 123 -15.52 -12.34 6.29
CA ARG A 123 -16.03 -12.46 7.66
C ARG A 123 -14.97 -12.93 8.66
N PRO A 124 -14.13 -13.95 8.34
CA PRO A 124 -13.02 -14.32 9.23
C PRO A 124 -12.00 -13.20 9.40
N ALA A 125 -11.57 -12.55 8.31
CA ALA A 125 -10.60 -11.46 8.39
C ALA A 125 -11.16 -10.25 9.16
N HIS A 126 -12.46 -9.99 9.07
CA HIS A 126 -13.13 -8.97 9.87
C HIS A 126 -13.15 -9.34 11.36
N LYS A 127 -13.51 -10.59 11.67
CA LYS A 127 -13.49 -11.12 13.05
C LYS A 127 -12.09 -11.10 13.66
N GLU A 128 -11.06 -11.29 12.85
CA GLU A 128 -9.64 -11.19 13.23
C GLU A 128 -9.14 -9.73 13.33
N SER A 129 -9.99 -8.72 13.10
CA SER A 129 -9.65 -7.29 13.08
C SER A 129 -8.56 -6.92 12.05
N LEU A 130 -8.42 -7.72 10.99
CA LEU A 130 -7.51 -7.43 9.88
C LEU A 130 -8.14 -6.45 8.89
N ILE A 131 -9.47 -6.52 8.73
CA ILE A 131 -10.25 -5.66 7.85
C ILE A 131 -11.53 -5.18 8.55
N ASP A 132 -12.05 -4.04 8.11
CA ASP A 132 -13.40 -3.61 8.40
C ASP A 132 -14.27 -3.94 7.18
N TYR A 133 -15.25 -4.84 7.35
CA TYR A 133 -16.14 -5.26 6.27
C TYR A 133 -17.57 -4.83 6.59
N GLU A 134 -18.03 -3.79 5.90
CA GLU A 134 -19.39 -3.26 6.02
C GLU A 134 -20.32 -4.05 5.10
N GLU A 135 -20.99 -5.09 5.62
CA GLU A 135 -21.88 -5.95 4.81
C GLU A 135 -23.01 -5.18 4.13
N ASP A 136 -23.54 -4.13 4.76
CA ASP A 136 -24.64 -3.32 4.21
C ASP A 136 -24.19 -2.49 2.99
N ARG A 137 -22.94 -2.03 2.99
CA ARG A 137 -22.36 -1.19 1.93
C ARG A 137 -21.52 -1.99 0.94
N LEU A 138 -21.22 -3.25 1.25
CA LEU A 138 -20.32 -4.13 0.51
C LEU A 138 -18.94 -3.48 0.30
N THR A 139 -18.44 -2.78 1.32
CA THR A 139 -17.14 -2.12 1.32
C THR A 139 -16.20 -2.76 2.33
N VAL A 140 -14.95 -2.91 1.94
CA VAL A 140 -13.88 -3.50 2.74
C VAL A 140 -12.77 -2.47 2.91
N ARG A 141 -12.33 -2.24 4.14
CA ARG A 141 -11.19 -1.38 4.47
C ARG A 141 -10.12 -2.17 5.20
N LEU A 142 -8.85 -1.95 4.86
CA LEU A 142 -7.74 -2.53 5.61
C LEU A 142 -7.60 -1.86 6.98
N LEU A 143 -7.44 -2.65 8.03
CA LEU A 143 -7.16 -2.17 9.38
C LEU A 143 -5.66 -2.29 9.73
N PRO A 144 -5.16 -1.58 10.74
CA PRO A 144 -3.73 -1.61 11.10
C PRO A 144 -3.15 -3.03 11.31
N PRO A 145 -3.83 -3.99 11.96
CA PRO A 145 -3.32 -5.37 12.04
C PRO A 145 -3.20 -6.05 10.67
N GLY A 146 -4.14 -5.79 9.76
CA GLY A 146 -4.10 -6.27 8.38
C GLY A 146 -2.97 -5.64 7.57
N VAL A 147 -2.64 -4.36 7.82
CA VAL A 147 -1.48 -3.70 7.21
C VAL A 147 -0.20 -4.43 7.58
N LEU A 148 0.03 -4.71 8.87
CA LEU A 148 1.22 -5.43 9.33
C LEU A 148 1.32 -6.82 8.68
N GLN A 149 0.22 -7.57 8.67
CA GLN A 149 0.21 -8.90 8.05
C GLN A 149 0.43 -8.83 6.54
N ALA A 150 -0.11 -7.83 5.85
CA ALA A 150 0.11 -7.63 4.42
C ALA A 150 1.57 -7.26 4.13
N GLU A 151 2.15 -6.36 4.92
CA GLU A 151 3.55 -5.94 4.79
C GLU A 151 4.54 -7.09 4.99
N ASP A 152 4.26 -8.01 5.91
CA ASP A 152 5.10 -9.20 6.11
C ASP A 152 5.12 -10.12 4.88
N LEU A 153 4.08 -10.12 4.05
CA LEU A 153 4.07 -10.85 2.76
C LEU A 153 4.94 -10.16 1.70
N VAL A 154 5.22 -8.87 1.88
CA VAL A 154 5.98 -8.05 0.93
C VAL A 154 7.49 -8.17 1.16
N ARG A 155 7.91 -8.47 2.39
CA ARG A 155 9.32 -8.50 2.77
C ARG A 155 10.07 -9.60 2.00
N PRO A 156 11.22 -9.28 1.38
CA PRO A 156 12.09 -10.32 0.83
C PRO A 156 12.61 -11.21 1.97
N VAL A 157 12.69 -12.52 1.71
CA VAL A 157 13.33 -13.52 2.59
C VAL A 157 14.83 -13.25 2.68
#